data_AF-A0A5E5Q7I3-F1
#
_entry.id   AF-A0A5E5Q7I3-F1
#
_cell.length_a   1.000
_cell.length_b   1.000
_cell.length_c   1.000
_cell.angle_alpha   90.00
_cell.angle_beta   90.00
_cell.angle_gamma   90.00
#
_symmetry.space_group_name_H-M   'P 1'
#
loop_
_entity.id
_entity.type
_entity.pdbx_description
1 polymer ?
#
loop_
_entity_poly.entity_id
_entity_poly.type
_entity_poly.pdbx_seq_one_letter_code
_entity_poly.pdbx_strand_id
1 'polypeptide(L)'
;MNILNYKLDTTNELLTSRIGLITLAHTIRVLDLSKTIDQHFPALGGNCALKASTFINTLVLSQHKDGECLNDTVHIAKDKALRLVTNQKAPTPQTIGTWLRRLGKDNQGVKALQKVNKTLLNLQKEVYLTLCKPSYQMLKLEQRGET
;
A
#
# COMPACT_ATOMS: atom_id res chain seq x y z
N MET A 1 8.88 40.01 28.04
CA MET A 1 9.65 39.45 26.92
C MET A 1 8.71 38.53 26.15
N ASN A 2 8.14 39.00 25.04
CA ASN A 2 7.32 38.15 24.18
C ASN A 2 8.24 37.63 23.07
N ILE A 3 8.58 36.34 23.14
CA ILE A 3 9.66 35.76 22.31
C ILE A 3 9.21 35.59 20.85
N LEU A 4 7.89 35.58 20.60
CA LEU A 4 7.30 35.44 19.26
C LEU A 4 6.19 36.48 19.05
N ASN A 5 6.19 37.14 17.88
CA ASN A 5 5.23 38.17 17.49
C ASN A 5 3.95 37.59 16.84
N TYR A 6 3.62 36.33 17.11
CA TYR A 6 2.43 35.67 16.57
C TYR A 6 1.70 34.87 17.63
N LYS A 7 0.37 34.80 17.50
CA LYS A 7 -0.50 34.03 18.39
C LYS A 7 -0.44 32.55 17.99
N LEU A 8 0.03 31.71 18.90
CA LEU A 8 -0.06 30.27 18.75
C LEU A 8 -1.49 29.83 19.11
N ASP A 9 -2.09 29.02 18.26
CA ASP A 9 -3.37 28.35 18.51
C ASP A 9 -3.18 26.84 18.41
N THR A 10 -4.07 26.07 19.01
CA THR A 10 -4.01 24.60 18.97
C THR A 10 -4.80 24.07 17.78
N THR A 11 -4.28 23.03 17.12
CA THR A 11 -4.97 22.33 16.04
C THR A 11 -5.12 20.86 16.38
N ASN A 12 -6.20 20.24 15.90
CA ASN A 12 -6.45 18.80 16.01
C ASN A 12 -5.91 18.02 14.79
N GLU A 13 -5.17 18.69 13.92
CA GLU A 13 -4.52 18.04 12.78
C GLU A 13 -3.56 16.94 13.23
N LEU A 14 -3.65 15.80 12.56
CA LEU A 14 -2.79 14.65 12.85
C LEU A 14 -1.49 14.78 12.05
N LEU A 15 -0.41 15.11 12.74
CA LEU A 15 0.94 15.10 12.18
C LEU A 15 1.51 13.68 12.22
N THR A 16 2.12 13.24 11.12
CA THR A 16 2.89 11.99 11.07
C THR A 16 4.20 12.21 10.33
N SER A 17 5.30 11.67 10.88
CA SER A 17 6.58 11.59 10.17
C SER A 17 6.55 10.60 9.00
N ARG A 18 5.44 9.87 8.82
CA ARG A 18 5.26 8.83 7.79
C ARG A 18 4.46 9.31 6.59
N ILE A 19 4.46 10.62 6.33
CA ILE A 19 3.66 11.22 5.25
C ILE A 19 3.98 10.61 3.87
N GLY A 20 5.23 10.18 3.64
CA GLY A 20 5.61 9.46 2.41
C GLY A 20 4.83 8.16 2.17
N LEU A 21 4.33 7.51 3.23
CA LEU A 21 3.51 6.30 3.11
C LEU A 21 2.08 6.59 2.65
N ILE A 22 1.61 7.84 2.76
CA ILE A 22 0.27 8.23 2.30
C ILE A 22 0.17 8.06 0.79
N THR A 23 1.20 8.47 0.04
CA THR A 23 1.27 8.27 -1.41
C THR A 23 1.18 6.79 -1.77
N LEU A 24 1.90 5.93 -1.04
CA LEU A 24 1.85 4.48 -1.23
C LEU A 24 0.45 3.91 -0.92
N ALA A 25 -0.13 4.29 0.22
CA ALA A 25 -1.49 3.88 0.59
C ALA A 25 -2.53 4.32 -0.46
N HIS A 26 -2.38 5.53 -0.99
CA HIS A 26 -3.22 6.05 -2.05
C HIS A 26 -3.05 5.26 -3.36
N THR A 27 -1.82 4.96 -3.76
CA THR A 27 -1.52 4.14 -4.94
C THR A 27 -2.12 2.75 -4.84
N ILE A 28 -1.98 2.08 -3.69
CA ILE A 28 -2.61 0.77 -3.42
C ILE A 28 -4.13 0.83 -3.65
N ARG A 29 -4.77 1.93 -3.23
CA ARG A 29 -6.21 2.16 -3.43
C ARG A 29 -6.57 2.41 -4.89
N VAL A 30 -5.83 3.28 -5.58
CA VAL A 30 -6.10 3.64 -6.99
C VAL A 30 -5.91 2.45 -7.92
N LEU A 31 -4.90 1.60 -7.66
CA LEU A 31 -4.66 0.38 -8.44
C LEU A 31 -5.66 -0.74 -8.14
N ASP A 32 -6.60 -0.53 -7.22
CA ASP A 32 -7.53 -1.55 -6.71
C ASP A 32 -6.81 -2.85 -6.31
N LEU A 33 -5.59 -2.69 -5.78
CA LEU A 33 -4.70 -3.81 -5.47
C LEU A 33 -5.33 -4.71 -4.40
N SER A 34 -6.10 -4.12 -3.49
CA SER A 34 -6.81 -4.85 -2.44
C SER A 34 -7.80 -5.85 -3.03
N LYS A 35 -8.57 -5.47 -4.06
CA LYS A 35 -9.49 -6.39 -4.74
C LYS A 35 -8.74 -7.52 -5.45
N THR A 36 -7.66 -7.19 -6.17
CA THR A 36 -6.83 -8.18 -6.87
C THR A 36 -6.23 -9.20 -5.89
N ILE A 37 -5.76 -8.75 -4.73
CA ILE A 37 -5.27 -9.62 -3.67
C ILE A 37 -6.38 -10.53 -3.16
N ASP A 38 -7.53 -9.96 -2.78
CA ASP A 38 -8.63 -10.70 -2.17
C ASP A 38 -9.26 -11.73 -3.13
N GLN A 39 -9.12 -11.54 -4.45
CA GLN A 39 -9.54 -12.52 -5.46
C GLN A 39 -8.60 -13.72 -5.59
N HIS A 40 -7.30 -13.54 -5.36
CA HIS A 40 -6.30 -14.58 -5.62
C HIS A 40 -5.83 -15.31 -4.37
N PHE A 41 -5.92 -14.67 -3.21
CA PHE A 41 -5.56 -15.29 -1.94
C PHE A 41 -6.69 -16.19 -1.42
N PRO A 42 -6.36 -17.30 -0.75
CA PRO A 42 -7.36 -18.17 -0.16
C PRO A 42 -8.18 -17.39 0.88
N ALA A 43 -9.49 -17.63 0.90
CA ALA A 43 -10.37 -17.06 1.90
C ALA A 43 -9.90 -17.48 3.29
N LEU A 44 -9.82 -16.51 4.19
CA LEU A 44 -9.52 -16.77 5.57
C LEU A 44 -10.84 -17.21 6.23
N GLY A 45 -10.92 -18.48 6.61
CA GLY A 45 -12.15 -19.05 7.15
C GLY A 45 -12.67 -18.27 8.37
N GLY A 46 -14.00 -18.16 8.48
CA GLY A 46 -14.74 -17.56 9.60
C GLY A 46 -15.30 -16.16 9.32
N ASN A 47 -16.47 -15.85 9.90
CA ASN A 47 -17.22 -14.61 9.70
C ASN A 47 -16.51 -13.33 10.19
N CYS A 48 -15.44 -13.46 10.99
CA CYS A 48 -14.63 -12.34 11.50
C CYS A 48 -13.21 -12.29 10.90
N ALA A 49 -12.95 -13.05 9.84
CA ALA A 49 -11.64 -13.09 9.24
C ALA A 49 -11.35 -11.79 8.48
N LEU A 50 -10.22 -11.16 8.80
CA LEU A 50 -9.70 -10.04 8.03
C LEU A 50 -9.43 -10.47 6.59
N LYS A 51 -9.57 -9.56 5.64
CA LYS A 51 -9.27 -9.82 4.23
C LYS A 51 -7.76 -9.97 4.01
N ALA A 52 -7.35 -10.76 3.02
CA ALA A 52 -5.94 -10.96 2.69
C ALA A 52 -5.23 -9.64 2.37
N SER A 53 -5.92 -8.73 1.69
CA SER A 53 -5.48 -7.36 1.40
C SER A 53 -5.08 -6.59 2.65
N THR A 54 -5.78 -6.80 3.77
CA THR A 54 -5.48 -6.11 5.04
C THR A 54 -4.12 -6.54 5.60
N PHE A 55 -3.76 -7.82 5.47
CA PHE A 55 -2.45 -8.32 5.88
C PHE A 55 -1.34 -7.81 4.97
N ILE A 56 -1.54 -7.92 3.65
CA ILE A 56 -0.51 -7.52 2.66
C ILE A 56 -0.27 -6.01 2.71
N ASN A 57 -1.31 -5.19 2.73
CA ASN A 57 -1.16 -3.73 2.82
C ASN A 57 -0.38 -3.34 4.08
N THR A 58 -0.67 -3.98 5.21
CA THR A 58 0.05 -3.72 6.46
C THR A 58 1.53 -4.07 6.34
N LEU A 59 1.87 -5.21 5.72
CA LEU A 59 3.25 -5.63 5.48
C LEU A 59 3.98 -4.67 4.53
N VAL A 60 3.36 -4.31 3.40
CA VAL A 60 3.93 -3.39 2.39
C VAL A 60 4.22 -2.02 3.01
N LEU A 61 3.28 -1.49 3.81
CA LEU A 61 3.46 -0.22 4.52
C LEU A 61 4.56 -0.30 5.59
N SER A 62 4.66 -1.43 6.30
CA SER A 62 5.71 -1.64 7.29
C SER A 62 7.09 -1.72 6.64
N GLN A 63 7.22 -2.45 5.51
CA GLN A 63 8.47 -2.60 4.79
C GLN A 63 8.95 -1.28 4.16
N HIS A 64 8.05 -0.48 3.60
CA HIS A 64 8.39 0.86 3.07
C HIS A 64 8.77 1.89 4.13
N LYS A 65 8.55 1.56 5.41
CA LYS A 65 8.88 2.40 6.55
C LYS A 65 10.17 1.95 7.25
N ASP A 66 10.93 1.04 6.62
CA ASP A 66 12.13 0.42 7.17
C ASP A 66 11.84 -0.59 8.29
N GLY A 67 10.68 -1.25 8.27
CA GLY A 67 10.38 -2.34 9.20
C GLY A 67 11.17 -3.61 8.86
N GLU A 68 11.94 -4.12 9.81
CA GLU A 68 12.81 -5.29 9.67
C GLU A 68 12.16 -6.57 10.23
N CYS A 69 11.25 -6.41 11.20
CA CYS A 69 10.60 -7.51 11.87
C CYS A 69 9.08 -7.37 11.88
N LEU A 70 8.39 -8.48 12.12
CA LEU A 70 6.93 -8.49 12.11
C LEU A 70 6.33 -7.59 13.21
N ASN A 71 7.07 -7.37 14.29
CA ASN A 71 6.65 -6.49 15.38
C ASN A 71 6.58 -5.01 14.96
N ASP A 72 7.30 -4.61 13.92
CA ASP A 72 7.30 -3.23 13.44
C ASP A 72 5.95 -2.80 12.84
N THR A 73 5.12 -3.77 12.46
CA THR A 73 3.74 -3.54 12.01
C THR A 73 2.87 -2.88 13.08
N VAL A 74 3.23 -2.99 14.38
CA VAL A 74 2.56 -2.28 15.47
C VAL A 74 2.67 -0.76 15.30
N HIS A 75 3.77 -0.26 14.74
CA HIS A 75 3.93 1.17 14.48
C HIS A 75 3.02 1.67 13.36
N ILE A 76 2.69 0.82 12.38
CA ILE A 76 1.68 1.10 11.35
C ILE A 76 0.29 1.10 11.99
N ALA A 77 0.01 0.14 12.87
CA ALA A 77 -1.28 0.04 13.56
C ALA A 77 -1.57 1.21 14.53
N LYS A 78 -0.53 1.81 15.12
CA LYS A 78 -0.66 2.93 16.07
C LYS A 78 -0.77 4.30 15.37
N ASP A 79 -0.39 4.42 14.11
CA ASP A 79 -0.42 5.69 13.38
C ASP A 79 -1.86 6.06 13.00
N LYS A 80 -2.40 7.09 13.68
CA LYS A 80 -3.78 7.55 13.47
C LYS A 80 -3.98 8.18 12.10
N ALA A 81 -3.01 8.95 11.61
CA ALA A 81 -3.12 9.62 10.30
C ALA A 81 -3.14 8.58 9.17
N LEU A 82 -2.25 7.58 9.23
CA LEU A 82 -2.18 6.52 8.23
C LEU A 82 -3.43 5.63 8.24
N ARG A 83 -4.01 5.40 9.42
CA ARG A 83 -5.28 4.66 9.56
C ARG A 83 -6.47 5.39 8.92
N LEU A 84 -6.51 6.71 8.99
CA LEU A 84 -7.56 7.49 8.31
C LEU A 84 -7.46 7.35 6.79
N VAL A 85 -6.25 7.37 6.25
CA VAL A 85 -6.02 7.25 4.80
C VAL A 85 -6.33 5.83 4.28
N THR A 86 -5.90 4.81 5.03
CA THR A 86 -6.03 3.41 4.60
C THR A 86 -7.42 2.83 4.88
N ASN A 87 -8.17 3.39 5.84
CA ASN A 87 -9.45 2.88 6.34
C ASN A 87 -9.43 1.38 6.70
N GLN A 88 -8.27 0.88 7.12
CA GLN A 88 -8.05 -0.54 7.43
C GLN A 88 -7.60 -0.70 8.88
N LYS A 89 -8.09 -1.75 9.53
CA LYS A 89 -7.62 -2.17 10.86
C LYS A 89 -6.42 -3.09 10.68
N ALA A 90 -5.23 -2.60 11.01
CA ALA A 90 -4.02 -3.40 10.95
C ALA A 90 -4.12 -4.63 11.89
N PRO A 91 -3.79 -5.84 11.41
CA PRO A 91 -3.72 -7.05 12.22
C PRO A 91 -2.54 -6.97 13.20
N THR A 92 -2.62 -7.75 14.28
CA THR A 92 -1.48 -7.87 15.21
C THR A 92 -0.34 -8.68 14.59
N PRO A 93 0.92 -8.50 15.02
CA PRO A 93 2.04 -9.32 14.56
C PRO A 93 1.76 -10.82 14.70
N GLN A 94 1.15 -11.25 15.81
CA GLN A 94 0.79 -12.65 16.02
C GLN A 94 -0.21 -13.14 14.97
N THR A 95 -1.27 -12.36 14.70
CA THR A 95 -2.27 -12.70 13.69
C THR A 95 -1.64 -12.81 12.30
N ILE A 96 -0.71 -11.91 11.95
CA ILE A 96 0.04 -11.99 10.69
C ILE A 96 0.90 -13.25 10.65
N GLY A 97 1.60 -13.59 11.73
CA GLY A 97 2.44 -14.79 11.80
C GLY A 97 1.63 -16.09 11.62
N THR A 98 0.47 -16.19 12.27
CA THR A 98 -0.47 -17.31 12.07
C THR A 98 -0.95 -17.38 10.63
N TRP A 99 -1.25 -16.24 10.02
CA TRP A 99 -1.67 -16.16 8.62
C TRP A 99 -0.59 -16.63 7.66
N LEU A 100 0.64 -16.14 7.80
CA LEU A 100 1.79 -16.54 6.97
C LEU A 100 2.07 -18.04 7.08
N ARG A 101 1.99 -18.61 8.29
CA ARG A 101 2.17 -20.05 8.49
C ARG A 101 1.09 -20.89 7.79
N ARG A 102 -0.14 -20.40 7.73
CA ARG A 102 -1.22 -21.05 6.97
C ARG A 102 -0.97 -20.97 5.47
N LEU A 103 -0.54 -19.82 4.95
CA LEU A 103 -0.21 -19.65 3.53
C LEU A 103 1.01 -20.45 3.06
N GLY A 104 1.95 -20.70 3.97
CA GLY A 104 3.11 -21.55 3.72
C GLY A 104 2.75 -23.03 3.56
N LYS A 105 1.58 -23.47 4.06
CA LYS A 105 1.09 -24.82 3.78
C LYS A 105 0.73 -24.90 2.28
N ASP A 106 1.30 -25.89 1.60
CA ASP A 106 1.07 -26.20 0.17
C ASP A 106 1.46 -25.09 -0.84
N ASN A 107 2.34 -24.16 -0.42
CA ASN A 107 2.80 -23.02 -1.21
C ASN A 107 1.67 -22.14 -1.77
N GLN A 108 0.52 -22.09 -1.10
CA GLN A 108 -0.64 -21.32 -1.56
C GLN A 108 -0.33 -19.82 -1.63
N GLY A 109 0.44 -19.29 -0.66
CA GLY A 109 0.85 -17.88 -0.65
C GLY A 109 1.68 -17.49 -1.87
N VAL A 110 2.67 -18.31 -2.24
CA VAL A 110 3.54 -18.05 -3.40
C VAL A 110 2.74 -18.09 -4.70
N LYS A 111 1.86 -19.08 -4.86
CA LYS A 111 0.98 -19.20 -6.04
C LYS A 111 0.03 -18.00 -6.15
N ALA A 112 -0.54 -17.53 -5.05
CA ALA A 112 -1.39 -16.35 -5.02
C ALA A 112 -0.61 -15.07 -5.38
N LEU A 113 0.58 -14.87 -4.79
CA LEU A 113 1.47 -13.75 -5.10
C LEU A 113 1.86 -13.71 -6.58
N GLN A 114 2.18 -14.87 -7.18
CA GLN A 114 2.49 -14.94 -8.60
C GLN A 114 1.32 -14.46 -9.48
N LYS A 115 0.08 -14.80 -9.13
CA LYS A 115 -1.12 -14.33 -9.85
C LYS A 115 -1.30 -12.81 -9.70
N VAL A 116 -1.21 -12.30 -8.47
CA VAL A 116 -1.30 -10.86 -8.19
C VAL A 116 -0.22 -10.10 -8.96
N ASN A 117 1.03 -10.55 -8.94
CA ASN A 117 2.14 -9.90 -9.64
C ASN A 117 1.93 -9.89 -11.16
N LYS A 118 1.44 -10.98 -11.76
CA LYS A 118 1.09 -11.00 -13.19
C LYS A 118 0.04 -9.95 -13.53
N THR A 119 -1.03 -9.85 -12.73
CA THR A 119 -2.07 -8.84 -12.92
C THR A 119 -1.51 -7.42 -12.78
N LEU A 120 -0.65 -7.17 -11.79
CA LEU A 120 -0.04 -5.88 -11.56
C LEU A 120 0.88 -5.45 -12.71
N LEU A 121 1.72 -6.37 -13.21
CA LEU A 121 2.62 -6.10 -14.35
C LEU A 121 1.83 -5.78 -15.62
N ASN A 122 0.70 -6.44 -15.84
CA ASN A 122 -0.18 -6.13 -16.96
C ASN A 122 -0.81 -4.73 -16.81
N LEU A 123 -1.31 -4.38 -15.62
CA LEU A 123 -1.82 -3.04 -15.34
C LEU A 123 -0.75 -1.96 -15.55
N GLN A 124 0.48 -2.20 -15.08
CA GLN A 124 1.60 -1.28 -15.30
C GLN A 124 1.90 -1.09 -16.79
N LYS A 125 1.85 -2.16 -17.58
CA LYS A 125 2.03 -2.10 -19.03
C LYS A 125 0.94 -1.25 -19.69
N GLU A 126 -0.33 -1.45 -19.32
CA GLU A 126 -1.45 -0.65 -19.84
C GLU A 126 -1.32 0.84 -19.47
N VAL A 127 -0.96 1.15 -18.22
CA VAL A 127 -0.71 2.53 -17.77
C VAL A 127 0.42 3.17 -18.56
N TYR A 128 1.53 2.45 -18.78
CA TYR A 128 2.64 2.95 -19.59
C TYR A 128 2.22 3.18 -21.05
N LEU A 129 1.47 2.24 -21.65
CA LEU A 129 0.98 2.38 -23.02
C LEU A 129 -0.01 3.53 -23.18
N THR A 130 -0.81 3.83 -22.16
CA THR A 130 -1.85 4.86 -22.20
C THR A 130 -1.29 6.26 -21.89
N LEU A 131 -0.47 6.39 -20.84
CA LEU A 131 -0.03 7.70 -20.34
C LEU A 131 1.36 8.10 -20.83
N CYS A 132 2.30 7.14 -20.88
CA CYS A 132 3.70 7.46 -21.16
C CYS A 132 4.05 7.32 -22.64
N LYS A 133 3.51 6.32 -23.34
CA LYS A 133 3.87 6.05 -24.74
C LYS A 133 3.46 7.18 -25.69
N PRO A 134 2.23 7.75 -25.65
CA PRO A 134 1.86 8.86 -26.53
C PRO A 134 2.70 10.11 -26.27
N SER A 135 2.90 10.45 -24.99
CA SER A 135 3.73 11.58 -24.56
C SER A 135 5.19 11.45 -25.02
N TYR A 136 5.77 10.25 -24.94
CA TYR A 136 7.12 9.98 -25.43
C TYR A 136 7.21 10.04 -26.96
N GLN A 137 6.19 9.56 -27.68
CA GLN A 137 6.14 9.65 -29.14
C GLN A 137 5.99 11.10 -29.61
N MET A 138 5.16 11.92 -28.94
CA MET A 138 5.01 13.35 -29.21
C MET A 138 6.33 14.10 -29.01
N LEU A 139 7.02 13.89 -27.87
CA LEU A 139 8.35 14.46 -27.63
C LEU A 139 9.35 14.05 -28.72
N LYS A 140 9.28 12.81 -29.21
CA LYS A 140 10.18 12.29 -30.24
C LYS A 140 9.85 12.77 -31.66
N LEU A 141 8.61 13.23 -31.91
CA LEU A 141 8.19 13.87 -33.16
C LEU A 141 8.59 15.35 -33.15
N GLU A 142 8.38 16.04 -32.03
CA GLU A 142 8.78 17.44 -31.82
C GLU A 142 10.31 17.62 -31.91
N GLN A 143 11.09 16.66 -31.39
CA GLN A 143 12.54 16.62 -31.54
C GLN A 143 13.01 16.33 -32.98
N ARG A 144 12.14 15.83 -33.86
CA ARG A 144 12.45 15.55 -35.27
C ARG A 144 12.04 16.65 -36.23
N GLY A 145 11.40 17.72 -35.76
CA GLY A 145 10.94 18.83 -36.61
C GLY A 145 9.81 18.43 -37.57
N GLU A 146 9.12 17.33 -37.29
CA GLU A 146 7.94 16.87 -38.03
C GLU A 146 6.69 17.47 -37.37
N THR A 147 6.34 18.70 -37.73
CA THR A 147 5.02 19.31 -37.46
C THR A 147 4.33 19.61 -38.77
#